data_AF-A0A382LVW2-F1
#
_entry.id   AF-A0A382LVW2-F1
#
_cell.length_a   1.000
_cell.length_b   1.000
_cell.length_c   1.000
_cell.angle_alpha   90.00
_cell.angle_beta   90.00
_cell.angle_gamma   90.00
#
_symmetry.space_group_name_H-M   'P 1'
#
loop_
_entity.id
_entity.type
_entity.pdbx_description
1 polymer ?
#
loop_
_entity_poly.entity_id
_entity_poly.type
_entity_poly.pdbx_seq_one_letter_code
_entity_poly.pdbx_strand_id
1 'polypeptide(L)'
;MYRRILPATVAMLLLGATPSVAQVNIEAFRGKAGLSAAARFSMSSDFGNVDVVRFDGAGNITLDNDTGALLVVIRGAAGFLGGRRYANSGVLHVRYTWKVTGLIHPEAFVQGDYARSRRLDARSLVGVGGRWNLSLAEGMDLAVGSAVMWERERLDLLLGDFFQGDAQPFRD
;
A
#
# COMPACT_ATOMS: atom_id res chain seq x y z
N MET A 1 13.52 -39.31 7.46
CA MET A 1 14.65 -38.39 7.18
C MET A 1 14.13 -36.96 7.11
N TYR A 2 14.07 -36.25 8.25
CA TYR A 2 13.67 -34.84 8.32
C TYR A 2 14.90 -33.96 8.04
N ARG A 3 15.15 -33.62 6.77
CA ARG A 3 16.30 -32.79 6.38
C ARG A 3 16.03 -31.34 6.77
N ARG A 4 16.79 -30.86 7.76
CA ARG A 4 17.43 -29.53 7.96
C ARG A 4 17.02 -28.32 7.07
N ILE A 5 15.74 -28.09 6.80
CA ILE A 5 15.28 -26.83 6.15
C ILE A 5 14.81 -25.80 7.20
N LEU A 6 14.51 -26.25 8.43
CA LEU A 6 13.92 -25.41 9.49
C LEU A 6 14.69 -24.12 9.88
N PRO A 7 16.04 -24.08 9.99
CA PRO A 7 16.68 -22.88 10.54
C PRO A 7 16.73 -21.71 9.55
N ALA A 8 16.80 -21.97 8.25
CA ALA A 8 16.82 -20.92 7.23
C ALA A 8 15.45 -20.24 7.08
N THR A 9 14.36 -21.02 7.17
CA THR A 9 12.99 -20.50 7.10
C THR A 9 12.63 -19.66 8.33
N VAL A 10 13.08 -20.06 9.52
CA VAL A 10 12.87 -19.31 10.77
C VAL A 10 13.73 -18.04 10.81
N ALA A 11 14.97 -18.09 10.35
CA ALA A 11 15.84 -16.91 10.25
C ALA A 11 15.29 -15.88 9.23
N MET A 12 14.73 -16.32 8.10
CA MET A 12 14.09 -15.45 7.12
C MET A 12 12.79 -14.83 7.63
N LEU A 13 12.09 -15.48 8.58
CA LEU A 13 10.92 -14.94 9.27
C LEU A 13 11.27 -13.86 10.30
N LEU A 14 12.46 -13.95 10.93
CA LEU A 14 12.88 -13.07 12.03
C LEU A 14 13.65 -11.81 11.59
N LEU A 15 14.21 -11.79 10.37
CA LEU A 15 15.06 -10.69 9.89
C LEU A 15 14.31 -9.53 9.21
N GLY A 16 12.97 -9.52 9.17
CA GLY A 16 12.22 -8.56 8.35
C GLY A 16 10.87 -8.07 8.89
N ALA A 17 10.56 -8.26 10.17
CA ALA A 17 9.29 -7.82 10.76
C ALA A 17 9.24 -6.30 11.02
N THR A 18 9.77 -5.48 10.11
CA THR A 18 9.54 -4.03 10.16
C THR A 18 8.15 -3.73 9.60
N PRO A 19 7.29 -3.02 10.33
CA PRO A 19 6.01 -2.59 9.78
C PRO A 19 6.27 -1.74 8.54
N SER A 20 5.82 -2.24 7.39
CA SER A 20 5.87 -1.49 6.14
C SER A 20 4.83 -0.37 6.20
N VAL A 21 5.26 0.82 6.63
CA VAL A 21 4.44 2.05 6.60
C VAL A 21 4.22 2.54 5.14
N ALA A 22 5.01 2.01 4.20
CA ALA A 22 5.02 2.36 2.78
C ALA A 22 3.92 1.68 1.95
N GLN A 23 3.66 0.42 2.26
CA GLN A 23 2.71 -0.40 1.51
C GLN A 23 1.28 -0.12 1.97
N VAL A 24 0.43 0.25 1.03
CA VAL A 24 -1.01 0.40 1.32
C VAL A 24 -1.61 -0.97 1.59
N ASN A 25 -2.44 -1.07 2.63
CA ASN A 25 -3.22 -2.28 2.89
C ASN A 25 -4.24 -2.47 1.76
N ILE A 26 -4.04 -3.52 0.96
CA ILE A 26 -4.93 -3.91 -0.14
C ILE A 26 -5.71 -5.19 0.13
N GLU A 27 -5.56 -5.80 1.32
CA GLU A 27 -6.16 -7.09 1.64
C GLU A 27 -7.70 -7.01 1.59
N ALA A 28 -8.26 -5.87 2.03
CA ALA A 28 -9.69 -5.59 1.98
C ALA A 28 -10.29 -5.51 0.56
N PHE A 29 -9.45 -5.47 -0.49
CA PHE A 29 -9.89 -5.43 -1.89
C PHE A 29 -9.76 -6.76 -2.61
N ARG A 30 -9.29 -7.81 -1.94
CA ARG A 30 -9.16 -9.13 -2.56
C ARG A 30 -10.56 -9.70 -2.83
N GLY A 31 -10.86 -9.90 -4.10
CA GLY A 31 -12.11 -10.50 -4.52
C GLY A 31 -12.13 -12.03 -4.42
N LYS A 32 -13.28 -12.63 -4.73
CA LYS A 32 -13.47 -14.09 -4.77
C LYS A 32 -12.77 -14.70 -5.99
N ALA A 33 -12.63 -16.03 -6.01
CA ALA A 33 -12.10 -16.79 -7.14
C ALA A 33 -12.78 -16.38 -8.47
N GLY A 34 -11.99 -16.28 -9.54
CA GLY A 34 -12.43 -15.77 -10.85
C GLY A 34 -12.16 -14.27 -11.05
N LEU A 35 -12.86 -13.65 -12.00
CA LEU A 35 -12.83 -12.21 -12.22
C LEU A 35 -13.80 -11.51 -11.28
N SER A 36 -13.29 -10.55 -10.52
CA SER A 36 -14.09 -9.66 -9.68
C SER A 36 -13.61 -8.24 -9.81
N ALA A 37 -14.54 -7.30 -9.75
CA ALA A 37 -14.24 -5.87 -9.77
C ALA A 37 -15.16 -5.15 -8.81
N ALA A 38 -14.65 -4.11 -8.16
CA ALA A 38 -15.43 -3.24 -7.32
C ALA A 38 -14.99 -1.80 -7.51
N ALA A 39 -15.96 -0.88 -7.48
CA ALA A 39 -15.73 0.56 -7.55
C ALA A 39 -16.50 1.24 -6.42
N ARG A 40 -15.90 2.29 -5.85
CA ARG A 40 -16.46 3.10 -4.78
C ARG A 40 -16.19 4.56 -5.11
N PHE A 41 -17.22 5.37 -4.99
CA PHE A 41 -17.13 6.82 -5.12
C PHE A 41 -17.72 7.44 -3.86
N SER A 42 -17.06 8.47 -3.32
CA SER A 42 -17.57 9.29 -2.23
C SER A 42 -17.43 10.76 -2.57
N MET A 43 -18.44 11.53 -2.19
CA MET A 43 -18.43 12.99 -2.23
C MET A 43 -18.82 13.47 -0.84
N SER A 44 -18.03 14.38 -0.28
CA SER A 44 -18.34 15.04 0.98
C SER A 44 -18.18 16.55 0.84
N SER A 45 -19.00 17.29 1.58
CA SER A 45 -18.98 18.74 1.59
C SER A 45 -19.11 19.22 3.03
N ASP A 46 -18.08 19.90 3.50
CA ASP A 46 -18.07 20.56 4.80
C ASP A 46 -18.41 22.04 4.59
N PHE A 47 -19.58 22.47 5.06
CA PHE A 47 -20.04 23.86 4.99
C PHE A 47 -19.87 24.50 6.38
N GLY A 48 -19.01 25.51 6.48
CA GLY A 48 -18.64 26.14 7.74
C GLY A 48 -17.81 27.41 7.52
N ASN A 49 -16.76 27.64 8.31
CA ASN A 49 -15.86 28.79 8.11
C ASN A 49 -15.01 28.69 6.82
N VAL A 50 -14.92 27.49 6.23
CA VAL A 50 -14.24 27.22 4.96
C VAL A 50 -15.06 26.18 4.18
N ASP A 51 -15.38 26.48 2.92
CA ASP A 51 -16.06 25.52 2.04
C ASP A 51 -15.06 24.50 1.50
N VAL A 52 -15.23 23.25 1.92
CA VAL A 52 -14.40 22.12 1.47
C VAL A 52 -15.26 21.08 0.80
N VAL A 53 -15.01 20.86 -0.49
CA VAL A 53 -15.63 19.75 -1.25
C VAL A 53 -14.56 18.70 -1.52
N ARG A 54 -14.79 17.46 -1.10
CA ARG A 54 -13.90 16.31 -1.35
C ARG A 54 -14.60 15.29 -2.22
N PHE A 55 -13.86 14.76 -3.19
CA PHE A 55 -14.24 13.66 -4.04
C PHE A 55 -13.21 12.56 -3.89
N ASP A 56 -13.63 11.35 -3.56
CA ASP A 56 -12.77 10.17 -3.54
C ASP A 56 -13.34 9.11 -4.47
N GLY A 57 -12.45 8.48 -5.24
CA GLY A 57 -12.74 7.33 -6.08
C GLY A 57 -11.78 6.20 -5.73
N ALA A 58 -12.30 4.98 -5.62
CA ALA A 58 -11.52 3.78 -5.45
C ALA A 58 -12.06 2.68 -6.37
N GLY A 59 -11.18 1.93 -7.00
CA GLY A 59 -11.49 0.80 -7.85
C GLY A 59 -10.53 -0.35 -7.57
N ASN A 60 -11.01 -1.58 -7.71
CA ASN A 60 -10.15 -2.75 -7.72
C ASN A 60 -10.65 -3.77 -8.73
N ILE A 61 -9.71 -4.56 -9.24
CA ILE A 61 -9.95 -5.70 -10.13
C ILE A 61 -9.10 -6.84 -9.59
N THR A 62 -9.72 -7.98 -9.31
CA THR A 62 -9.05 -9.23 -8.97
C THR A 62 -9.34 -10.25 -10.05
N LEU A 63 -8.29 -10.90 -10.56
CA LEU A 63 -8.33 -12.02 -11.48
C LEU A 63 -7.65 -13.19 -10.78
N ASP A 64 -8.43 -14.13 -10.27
CA ASP A 64 -7.95 -15.28 -9.52
C ASP A 64 -8.22 -16.58 -10.31
N ASN A 65 -7.15 -17.27 -10.71
CA ASN A 65 -7.18 -18.54 -11.43
C ASN A 65 -6.41 -19.61 -10.65
N ASP A 66 -6.40 -20.86 -11.14
CA ASP A 66 -5.66 -21.97 -10.50
C ASP A 66 -4.14 -21.74 -10.49
N THR A 67 -3.59 -21.07 -11.50
CA THR A 67 -2.14 -20.82 -11.63
C THR A 67 -1.67 -19.61 -10.82
N GLY A 68 -2.56 -18.65 -10.54
CA GLY A 68 -2.17 -17.39 -9.91
C GLY A 68 -3.32 -16.39 -9.76
N ALA A 69 -3.05 -15.33 -9.01
CA ALA A 69 -3.99 -14.24 -8.75
C ALA A 69 -3.35 -12.87 -9.05
N LEU A 70 -4.01 -12.06 -9.88
CA LEU A 70 -3.66 -10.67 -10.15
C LEU A 70 -4.66 -9.76 -9.44
N LEU A 71 -4.16 -8.80 -8.68
CA LEU A 71 -4.93 -7.75 -8.04
C LEU A 71 -4.43 -6.39 -8.51
N VAL A 72 -5.35 -5.57 -9.00
CA VAL A 72 -5.11 -4.17 -9.36
C VAL A 72 -6.01 -3.31 -8.48
N VAL A 73 -5.45 -2.30 -7.83
CA VAL A 73 -6.17 -1.34 -6.99
C VAL A 73 -5.80 0.06 -7.44
N ILE A 74 -6.80 0.90 -7.66
CA ILE A 74 -6.67 2.29 -8.04
C ILE A 74 -7.44 3.12 -7.02
N ARG A 75 -6.84 4.16 -6.48
CA ARG A 75 -7.52 5.14 -5.63
C ARG A 75 -7.14 6.54 -6.08
N GLY A 76 -8.05 7.48 -5.99
CA GLY A 76 -7.82 8.88 -6.29
C GLY A 76 -8.69 9.76 -5.42
N ALA A 77 -8.16 10.90 -4.98
CA ALA A 77 -8.91 11.89 -4.22
C ALA A 77 -8.60 13.30 -4.72
N ALA A 78 -9.65 14.11 -4.82
CA ALA A 78 -9.58 15.52 -5.19
C ALA A 78 -10.33 16.36 -4.15
N GLY A 79 -9.67 17.39 -3.61
CA GLY A 79 -10.24 18.32 -2.63
C GLY A 79 -10.12 19.76 -3.10
N PHE A 80 -11.22 20.49 -3.02
CA PHE A 80 -11.32 21.91 -3.33
C PHE A 80 -11.55 22.70 -2.05
N LEU A 81 -10.79 23.79 -1.88
CA LEU A 81 -10.91 24.72 -0.76
C LEU A 81 -11.07 26.13 -1.32
N GLY A 82 -12.24 26.74 -1.13
CA GLY A 82 -12.54 28.09 -1.64
C GLY A 82 -12.31 28.28 -3.15
N GLY A 83 -12.60 27.26 -3.96
CA GLY A 83 -12.40 27.28 -5.42
C GLY A 83 -10.97 26.97 -5.90
N ARG A 84 -9.99 26.78 -5.01
CA ARG A 84 -8.62 26.34 -5.36
C ARG A 84 -8.43 24.86 -5.05
N ARG A 85 -7.79 24.11 -5.96
CA ARG A 85 -7.50 22.67 -5.80
C ARG A 85 -6.39 22.50 -4.75
N TYR A 86 -6.75 22.05 -3.56
CA TYR A 86 -5.84 21.91 -2.42
C TYR A 86 -5.31 20.48 -2.27
N ALA A 87 -6.15 19.47 -2.53
CA ALA A 87 -5.74 18.07 -2.43
C ALA A 87 -5.90 17.37 -3.78
N ASN A 88 -4.84 16.74 -4.26
CA ASN A 88 -4.87 15.81 -5.38
C ASN A 88 -3.95 14.64 -5.01
N SER A 89 -4.53 13.46 -4.83
CA SER A 89 -3.77 12.24 -4.61
C SER A 89 -4.26 11.11 -5.51
N GLY A 90 -3.35 10.19 -5.81
CA GLY A 90 -3.69 8.97 -6.51
C GLY A 90 -2.71 7.86 -6.20
N VAL A 91 -3.27 6.67 -6.00
CA VAL A 91 -2.53 5.46 -5.70
C VAL A 91 -2.90 4.41 -6.75
N LEU A 92 -1.88 3.78 -7.34
CA LEU A 92 -2.01 2.59 -8.16
C LEU A 92 -1.20 1.48 -7.47
N HIS A 93 -1.83 0.34 -7.19
CA HIS A 93 -1.17 -0.84 -6.66
C HIS A 93 -1.50 -2.04 -7.54
N VAL A 94 -0.48 -2.75 -8.00
CA VAL A 94 -0.62 -3.98 -8.78
C VAL A 94 0.14 -5.07 -8.06
N ARG A 95 -0.50 -6.23 -7.86
CA ARG A 95 0.10 -7.39 -7.23
C ARG A 95 -0.23 -8.65 -8.00
N TYR A 96 0.78 -9.46 -8.24
CA TYR A 96 0.63 -10.79 -8.80
C TYR A 96 1.09 -11.84 -7.79
N THR A 97 0.27 -12.87 -7.58
CA THR A 97 0.52 -13.97 -6.64
C THR A 97 0.55 -15.27 -7.43
N TRP A 98 1.64 -16.02 -7.37
CA TRP A 98 1.73 -17.35 -8.00
C TRP A 98 1.19 -18.42 -7.06
N LYS A 99 0.27 -19.27 -7.55
CA LYS A 99 -0.27 -20.40 -6.78
C LYS A 99 0.55 -21.68 -7.00
N VAL A 100 1.83 -21.66 -6.60
CA VAL A 100 2.77 -22.74 -6.90
C VAL A 100 2.58 -23.96 -5.99
N THR A 101 2.25 -23.76 -4.72
CA THR A 101 2.05 -24.85 -3.74
C THR A 101 0.91 -24.46 -2.80
N GLY A 102 0.18 -25.42 -2.24
CA GLY A 102 -0.91 -25.12 -1.29
C GLY A 102 -0.47 -24.40 -0.01
N LEU A 103 0.83 -24.37 0.29
CA LEU A 103 1.38 -23.76 1.50
C LEU A 103 2.09 -22.42 1.23
N ILE A 104 2.74 -22.25 0.08
CA ILE A 104 3.59 -21.08 -0.23
C ILE A 104 3.18 -20.52 -1.59
N HIS A 105 2.88 -19.22 -1.58
CA HIS A 105 2.53 -18.45 -2.75
C HIS A 105 3.52 -17.29 -2.89
N PRO A 106 4.47 -17.35 -3.83
CA PRO A 106 5.30 -16.21 -4.15
C PRO A 106 4.41 -15.04 -4.61
N GLU A 107 4.79 -13.81 -4.27
CA GLU A 107 4.09 -12.59 -4.65
C GLU A 107 5.08 -11.56 -5.18
N ALA A 108 4.68 -10.81 -6.21
CA ALA A 108 5.38 -9.62 -6.68
C ALA A 108 4.39 -8.48 -6.76
N PHE A 109 4.81 -7.28 -6.38
CA PHE A 109 3.94 -6.11 -6.41
C PHE A 109 4.69 -4.85 -6.79
N VAL A 110 3.95 -3.92 -7.38
CA VAL A 110 4.39 -2.58 -7.70
C VAL A 110 3.31 -1.60 -7.25
N GLN A 111 3.72 -0.50 -6.65
CA GLN A 111 2.85 0.55 -6.15
C GLN A 111 3.40 1.90 -6.57
N GLY A 112 2.52 2.75 -7.10
CA GLY A 112 2.77 4.17 -7.33
C GLY A 112 1.80 5.00 -6.48
N ASP A 113 2.31 6.03 -5.80
CA ASP A 113 1.52 7.02 -5.08
C ASP A 113 1.99 8.42 -5.47
N TYR A 114 1.05 9.34 -5.64
CA TYR A 114 1.31 10.77 -5.65
C TYR A 114 0.31 11.46 -4.74
N ALA A 115 0.77 12.46 -3.98
CA ALA A 115 -0.10 13.24 -3.10
C ALA A 115 0.41 14.68 -3.01
N ARG A 116 -0.14 15.55 -3.86
CA ARG A 116 0.25 16.97 -3.93
C ARG A 116 0.02 17.71 -2.60
N SER A 117 -0.98 17.30 -1.82
CA SER A 117 -1.26 17.87 -0.48
C SER A 117 -0.15 17.57 0.55
N ARG A 118 0.62 16.49 0.38
CA ARG A 118 1.72 16.09 1.28
C ARG A 118 3.12 16.41 0.71
N ARG A 119 3.21 17.25 -0.33
CA ARG A 119 4.45 17.47 -1.12
C ARG A 119 5.08 16.18 -1.69
N LEU A 120 4.29 15.10 -1.74
CA LEU A 120 4.70 13.82 -2.29
C LEU A 120 4.47 13.88 -3.81
N ASP A 121 5.56 14.14 -4.53
CA ASP A 121 5.52 14.41 -5.97
C ASP A 121 5.38 13.09 -6.74
N ALA A 122 6.14 12.08 -6.35
CA ALA A 122 5.96 10.69 -6.78
C ALA A 122 6.64 9.72 -5.82
N ARG A 123 5.96 8.63 -5.44
CA ARG A 123 6.54 7.49 -4.74
C ARG A 123 6.26 6.23 -5.55
N SER A 124 7.32 5.55 -5.96
CA SER A 124 7.24 4.24 -6.59
C SER A 124 7.87 3.20 -5.68
N LEU A 125 7.18 2.08 -5.52
CA LEU A 125 7.60 0.96 -4.68
C LEU A 125 7.45 -0.32 -5.50
N VAL A 126 8.47 -1.15 -5.49
CA VAL A 126 8.44 -2.48 -6.11
C VAL A 126 8.90 -3.49 -5.07
N GLY A 127 8.22 -4.61 -4.96
CA GLY A 127 8.53 -5.63 -3.98
C GLY A 127 8.26 -7.03 -4.47
N VAL A 128 8.96 -7.97 -3.85
CA VAL A 128 8.79 -9.41 -4.05
C VAL A 128 8.75 -10.08 -2.69
N GLY A 129 7.91 -11.09 -2.55
CA GLY A 129 7.67 -11.74 -1.28
C GLY A 129 7.07 -13.12 -1.44
N GLY A 130 6.67 -13.70 -0.31
CA GLY A 130 5.95 -14.95 -0.24
C GLY A 130 4.86 -14.84 0.81
N ARG A 131 3.73 -15.48 0.53
CA ARG A 131 2.60 -15.65 1.42
C ARG A 131 2.44 -17.11 1.76
N TRP A 132 2.31 -17.38 3.05
CA TRP A 132 1.97 -18.67 3.63
C TRP A 132 0.52 -18.64 4.06
N ASN A 133 -0.30 -19.53 3.49
CA ASN A 133 -1.66 -19.76 3.93
C ASN A 133 -1.67 -21.01 4.82
N LEU A 134 -1.94 -20.82 6.10
CA LEU A 134 -2.08 -21.87 7.10
C LEU A 134 -3.57 -22.02 7.41
N SER A 135 -4.19 -23.07 6.88
CA SER A 135 -5.53 -23.47 7.32
C SER A 135 -5.36 -24.24 8.63
N LEU A 136 -5.69 -23.60 9.75
CA LEU A 136 -5.45 -24.15 11.09
C LEU A 136 -6.57 -25.09 11.55
N ALA A 137 -7.81 -24.81 11.16
CA ALA A 137 -9.01 -25.58 11.49
C ALA A 137 -10.15 -25.25 10.51
N GLU A 138 -11.24 -26.03 10.52
CA GLU A 138 -12.44 -25.73 9.74
C GLU A 138 -12.96 -24.32 10.09
N GLY A 139 -12.84 -23.39 9.13
CA GLY A 139 -13.28 -22.01 9.27
C GLY A 139 -12.23 -21.00 9.76
N MET A 140 -10.98 -21.43 10.01
CA MET A 140 -9.89 -20.53 10.42
C MET A 140 -8.72 -20.60 9.46
N ASP A 141 -8.67 -19.61 8.56
CA ASP A 141 -7.56 -19.41 7.63
C ASP A 141 -6.67 -18.28 8.15
N LEU A 142 -5.41 -18.60 8.46
CA LEU A 142 -4.38 -17.63 8.76
C LEU A 142 -3.49 -17.45 7.55
N ALA A 143 -3.19 -16.20 7.21
CA ALA A 143 -2.18 -15.92 6.21
C ALA A 143 -1.08 -15.03 6.77
N VAL A 144 0.16 -15.43 6.51
CA VAL A 144 1.36 -14.69 6.90
C VAL A 144 2.13 -14.41 5.62
N GLY A 145 2.53 -13.16 5.40
CA GLY A 145 3.33 -12.75 4.26
C GLY A 145 4.61 -12.07 4.70
N SER A 146 5.69 -12.30 3.95
CA SER A 146 6.94 -11.55 4.08
C SER A 146 7.38 -11.09 2.69
N ALA A 147 7.87 -9.86 2.58
CA ALA A 147 8.32 -9.29 1.32
C ALA A 147 9.52 -8.36 1.51
N VAL A 148 10.37 -8.31 0.50
CA VAL A 148 11.44 -7.32 0.34
C VAL A 148 10.96 -6.29 -0.67
N MET A 149 11.13 -5.01 -0.36
CA MET A 149 10.70 -3.91 -1.20
C MET A 149 11.80 -2.89 -1.41
N TRP A 150 11.84 -2.33 -2.61
CA TRP A 150 12.63 -1.17 -2.98
C TRP A 150 11.70 0.01 -3.23
N GLU A 151 12.04 1.15 -2.64
CA GLU A 151 11.25 2.37 -2.71
C GLU A 151 12.08 3.50 -3.31
N ARG A 152 11.43 4.31 -4.13
CA ARG A 152 11.96 5.58 -4.63
C ARG A 152 10.91 6.66 -4.45
N GLU A 153 11.23 7.64 -3.63
CA GLU A 153 10.38 8.79 -3.34
C GLU A 153 11.03 10.07 -3.89
N ARG A 154 10.22 10.91 -4.55
CA ARG A 154 10.58 12.26 -4.98
C ARG A 154 9.66 13.24 -4.27
N LEU A 155 10.27 14.14 -3.51
CA LEU A 155 9.62 15.20 -2.78
C LEU A 155 9.85 16.52 -3.52
N ASP A 156 8.82 17.36 -3.59
CA ASP A 156 8.98 18.75 -4.03
C ASP A 156 9.35 19.59 -2.80
N LEU A 157 10.65 19.62 -2.49
CA LEU A 157 11.22 20.41 -1.39
C LEU A 157 11.61 21.78 -1.92
N LEU A 158 11.09 22.85 -1.29
CA LEU A 158 11.56 24.20 -1.55
C LEU A 158 12.88 24.43 -0.82
N LEU A 159 13.82 25.16 -1.45
CA LEU A 159 15.04 25.66 -0.83
C LEU A 159 14.66 26.57 0.36
N GLY A 160 14.55 25.98 1.56
CA GLY A 160 14.11 26.65 2.79
C GLY A 160 13.65 25.70 3.90
N ASP A 161 13.23 24.47 3.59
CA ASP A 161 12.72 23.53 4.60
C ASP A 161 13.82 22.88 5.49
N PHE A 162 15.11 23.10 5.18
CA PHE A 162 16.21 22.41 5.88
C PHE A 162 16.73 23.09 7.15
N PHE A 163 16.37 24.34 7.45
CA PHE A 163 16.83 25.01 8.67
C PHE A 163 15.84 26.07 9.17
N GLN A 164 15.05 25.71 10.19
CA GLN A 164 14.64 26.67 11.21
C GLN A 164 14.60 25.97 12.57
N GLY A 165 15.75 25.44 12.99
CA GLY A 165 16.07 25.35 14.40
C GLY A 165 16.50 26.74 14.85
N ASP A 166 15.53 27.60 15.16
CA ASP A 166 15.81 28.86 15.84
C ASP A 166 16.27 28.52 17.27
N ALA A 167 17.55 28.19 17.40
CA ALA A 167 18.28 28.39 18.63
C ALA A 167 18.29 29.90 18.89
N GLN A 168 17.28 30.38 19.62
CA GLN A 168 17.32 31.70 20.22
C GLN A 168 18.51 31.71 21.20
N PRO A 169 19.56 32.51 21.00
CA PRO A 169 20.57 32.66 22.04
C PRO A 169 19.91 33.38 23.21
N PHE A 170 19.97 32.75 24.39
CA PHE A 170 19.74 33.45 25.66
C PHE A 170 20.64 34.70 25.66
N ARG A 171 20.03 35.87 25.84
CA ARG A 171 20.74 37.09 26.20
C ARG A 171 20.66 37.23 27.71
N ASP A 172 21.84 37.37 28.32
CA ASP A 172 22.07 37.65 29.73
C ASP A 172 21.39 38.97 30.19
#